data_AF-A0A1B2F2U6-F1
#
_entry.id   AF-A0A1B2F2U6-F1
#
_cell.length_a   1.000
_cell.length_b   1.000
_cell.length_c   1.000
_cell.angle_alpha   90.00
_cell.angle_beta   90.00
_cell.angle_gamma   90.00
#
_symmetry.space_group_name_H-M   'P 1'
#
loop_
_entity.id
_entity.type
_entity.pdbx_description
1 polymer ?
#
loop_
_entity_poly.entity_id
_entity_poly.type
_entity_poly.pdbx_seq_one_letter_code
_entity_poly.pdbx_strand_id
1 'polypeptide(L)' 'MTIRSLAKNLPADPDNAGCVLGWGVLRDRHPWHFVDVYADQQTAKAEAERRGEGYVVEYGSHRLGTDDFVCGISLPEG' A
#
# COMPACT_ATOMS: atom_id res chain seq x y z
N MET A 1 4.93 -16.64 -3.83
CA MET A 1 3.59 -16.63 -3.21
C MET A 1 3.07 -15.20 -3.30
N THR A 2 2.27 -14.90 -4.32
CA THR A 2 1.77 -13.55 -4.63
C THR A 2 0.61 -13.23 -3.70
N ILE A 3 0.76 -12.24 -2.82
CA ILE A 3 -0.20 -11.85 -1.77
C ILE A 3 -1.40 -11.05 -2.37
N ARG A 4 -1.77 -11.33 -3.62
CA ARG A 4 -2.92 -10.71 -4.34
C ARG A 4 -4.27 -10.85 -3.63
N SER A 5 -4.38 -11.68 -2.59
CA SER A 5 -5.62 -11.90 -1.85
C SER A 5 -5.83 -10.94 -0.67
N LEU A 6 -4.80 -10.25 -0.15
CA LEU A 6 -5.01 -9.31 0.97
C LEU A 6 -5.74 -8.04 0.52
N ALA A 7 -5.40 -7.55 -0.68
CA ALA A 7 -6.01 -6.34 -1.23
C ALA A 7 -7.54 -6.45 -1.43
N LYS A 8 -8.07 -7.67 -1.54
CA LYS A 8 -9.53 -7.91 -1.69
C LYS A 8 -10.32 -7.69 -0.40
N ASN A 9 -9.65 -7.67 0.76
CA ASN A 9 -10.29 -7.41 2.07
C ASN A 9 -10.04 -5.99 2.57
N LEU A 10 -9.40 -5.15 1.75
CA LEU A 10 -9.18 -3.75 2.08
C LEU A 10 -10.46 -2.94 1.84
N PRO A 11 -10.69 -1.89 2.65
CA PRO A 11 -11.77 -0.95 2.39
C PRO A 11 -11.59 -0.35 0.99
N ALA A 12 -12.65 -0.36 0.20
CA ALA A 12 -12.66 0.31 -1.09
C ALA A 12 -12.50 1.82 -0.87
N ASP A 13 -11.73 2.45 -1.76
CA ASP A 13 -11.61 3.90 -1.80
C ASP A 13 -12.94 4.49 -2.33
N PRO A 14 -13.67 5.29 -1.54
CA PRO A 14 -14.93 5.89 -1.98
C PRO A 14 -14.74 6.94 -3.09
N ASP A 15 -13.56 7.56 -3.17
CA ASP A 15 -13.24 8.60 -4.15
C ASP A 15 -12.68 8.00 -5.44
N ASN A 16 -12.05 6.82 -5.37
CA ASN A 16 -11.45 6.12 -6.50
C ASN A 16 -12.05 4.73 -6.70
N ALA A 17 -13.05 4.63 -7.58
CA ALA A 17 -13.68 3.36 -7.91
C ALA A 17 -12.67 2.33 -8.46
N GLY A 18 -12.57 1.18 -7.77
CA GLY A 18 -11.62 0.10 -8.11
C GLY A 18 -10.27 0.20 -7.40
N CYS A 19 -10.06 1.25 -6.61
CA CYS A 19 -8.95 1.35 -5.67
C CYS A 19 -9.36 0.90 -4.27
N VAL A 20 -8.36 0.54 -3.48
CA VAL A 20 -8.50 0.15 -2.08
C VAL A 20 -7.55 0.97 -1.22
N LEU A 21 -8.01 1.30 -0.02
CA LEU A 21 -7.24 2.04 0.96
C LEU A 21 -6.48 1.08 1.87
N GLY A 22 -5.19 1.34 2.09
CA GLY A 22 -4.38 0.52 2.98
C GLY A 22 -2.94 1.02 3.14
N TRP A 23 -2.15 0.20 3.83
CA TRP A 23 -0.75 0.44 4.10
C TRP A 23 0.12 -0.17 3.00
N GLY A 24 0.58 0.66 2.07
CA GLY A 24 1.46 0.27 0.97
C GLY A 24 2.91 0.17 1.44
N VAL A 25 3.59 -0.89 1.01
CA VAL A 25 5.04 -1.03 1.13
C VAL A 25 5.66 -0.69 -0.20
N LEU A 26 6.50 0.35 -0.23
CA LEU A 26 7.16 0.78 -1.45
C LEU A 26 8.58 1.24 -1.18
N ARG A 27 9.38 1.32 -2.25
CA ARG A 27 10.68 1.95 -2.25
C ARG A 27 10.56 3.39 -2.74
N ASP A 28 10.85 4.36 -1.88
CA ASP A 28 10.77 5.80 -2.19
C ASP A 28 11.89 6.24 -3.14
N ARG A 29 13.07 5.61 -3.03
CA ARG A 29 14.25 5.94 -3.84
C ARG A 29 14.31 5.18 -5.15
N HIS A 30 14.98 5.77 -6.13
CA HIS A 30 15.23 5.11 -7.41
C HIS A 30 16.06 3.81 -7.26
N PRO A 31 15.67 2.71 -7.93
CA PRO A 31 14.44 2.57 -8.72
C PRO A 31 13.20 2.41 -7.84
N TRP A 32 12.16 3.20 -8.13
CA TRP A 32 10.88 3.11 -7.44
C TRP A 32 10.30 1.70 -7.62
N HIS A 33 9.78 1.13 -6.54
CA HIS A 33 9.27 -0.24 -6.54
C HIS A 33 8.15 -0.38 -5.52
N PHE A 34 6.95 -0.70 -6.00
CA PHE A 34 5.81 -1.04 -5.17
C PHE A 34 5.79 -2.54 -4.87
N VAL A 35 5.60 -2.91 -3.61
CA VAL A 35 5.60 -4.31 -3.17
C VAL A 35 4.19 -4.86 -3.10
N ASP A 36 3.38 -4.30 -2.20
CA ASP A 36 1.98 -4.68 -1.96
C ASP A 36 1.33 -3.69 -0.99
N VAL A 37 0.01 -3.82 -0.81
CA VAL A 37 -0.79 -3.09 0.16
C VAL A 37 -1.38 -4.02 1.22
N TYR A 38 -1.34 -3.59 2.47
CA TYR A 38 -1.76 -4.36 3.64
C TYR A 38 -2.86 -3.66 4.42
N ALA A 39 -3.71 -4.44 5.10
CA ALA A 39 -4.78 -3.90 5.94
C ALA A 39 -4.28 -3.28 7.23
N ASP A 40 -3.08 -3.70 7.67
CA ASP A 40 -2.52 -3.36 8.96
C ASP A 40 -1.09 -2.83 8.80
N GLN A 41 -0.79 -1.75 9.53
CA GLN A 41 0.49 -1.06 9.47
C GLN A 41 1.63 -1.95 9.98
N GLN A 42 1.39 -2.75 11.02
CA GLN A 42 2.41 -3.60 11.60
C GLN A 42 2.84 -4.69 10.61
N THR A 43 1.88 -5.25 9.87
CA THR A 43 2.13 -6.22 8.80
C THR A 43 2.94 -5.60 7.66
N ALA A 44 2.56 -4.39 7.21
CA ALA A 44 3.32 -3.66 6.19
C ALA A 44 4.75 -3.34 6.67
N LYS A 45 4.91 -2.95 7.94
CA LYS A 45 6.21 -2.65 8.53
C LYS A 45 7.10 -3.88 8.62
N ALA A 46 6.56 -5.01 9.05
CA ALA A 46 7.29 -6.27 9.07
C ALA A 46 7.78 -6.66 7.67
N GLU A 47 6.95 -6.44 6.63
CA GLU A 47 7.36 -6.68 5.24
C GLU A 47 8.44 -5.69 4.79
N ALA A 48 8.30 -4.39 5.08
CA ALA A 48 9.31 -3.38 4.74
C ALA A 48 10.67 -3.71 5.39
N GLU A 49 10.66 -4.04 6.69
CA GLU A 49 11.85 -4.50 7.42
C GLU A 49 12.45 -5.76 6.80
N ARG A 50 11.61 -6.72 6.37
CA ARG A 50 12.05 -7.94 5.68
C ARG A 50 12.69 -7.67 4.32
N ARG A 51 12.29 -6.59 3.64
CA ARG A 51 12.86 -6.18 2.34
C ARG A 51 14.16 -5.38 2.49
N GLY A 52 14.36 -4.73 3.63
CA GLY A 52 15.59 -4.03 3.98
C GLY A 52 15.56 -2.53 3.69
N GLU A 53 16.74 -1.91 3.70
CA GLU A 53 16.86 -0.45 3.59
C GLU A 53 16.27 0.12 2.30
N GLY A 54 15.53 1.21 2.45
CA GLY A 54 14.87 1.94 1.36
C GLY A 54 13.41 1.56 1.15
N TYR A 55 12.89 0.52 1.82
CA TYR A 55 11.45 0.26 1.85
C TYR A 55 10.79 1.02 2.98
N VAL A 56 9.73 1.76 2.64
CA VAL A 56 8.92 2.55 3.56
C VAL A 56 7.47 2.07 3.53
N VAL A 57 6.75 2.40 4.59
CA VAL A 57 5.33 2.08 4.75
C VAL A 57 4.55 3.38 4.71
N GLU A 58 3.64 3.49 3.75
CA GLU A 58 2.83 4.67 3.54
C GLU A 58 1.35 4.29 3.50
N TYR A 59 0.49 5.16 4.05
CA TYR A 59 -0.96 4.98 3.89
C TYR A 59 -1.41 5.61 2.57
N GLY A 60 -2.22 4.88 1.80
CA GLY A 60 -2.51 5.26 0.44
C GLY A 60 -3.66 4.51 -0.22
N SER A 61 -3.97 4.97 -1.42
CA SER A 61 -4.92 4.33 -2.32
C SER A 61 -4.16 3.51 -3.36
N HIS A 62 -4.47 2.22 -3.43
CA HIS A 62 -3.88 1.29 -4.37
C HIS A 62 -4.90 0.86 -5.42
N ARG A 63 -4.56 0.97 -6.70
CA ARG A 63 -5.41 0.48 -7.77
C ARG A 63 -5.19 -1.02 -7.97
N LEU A 64 -6.23 -1.80 -7.73
CA LEU A 64 -6.19 -3.26 -7.84
C LEU A 64 -5.82 -3.70 -9.26
N GLY A 65 -4.81 -4.56 -9.35
CA GLY A 65 -4.35 -5.14 -10.63
C GLY A 65 -3.32 -4.30 -11.39
N THR A 66 -2.89 -3.18 -10.81
CA THR A 66 -1.78 -2.36 -11.30
C THR A 66 -0.73 -2.20 -10.21
N ASP A 67 0.40 -1.59 -10.51
CA ASP A 67 1.39 -1.18 -9.51
C ASP A 67 1.12 0.26 -9.03
N ASP A 68 0.04 0.92 -9.49
CA ASP A 68 -0.29 2.29 -9.10
C ASP A 68 -0.66 2.39 -7.62
N PHE A 69 0.13 3.18 -6.88
CA PHE A 69 -0.09 3.49 -5.48
C PHE A 69 0.06 4.99 -5.23
N VAL A 70 -0.96 5.60 -4.65
CA VAL A 70 -0.99 7.02 -4.29
C VAL A 70 -0.88 7.14 -2.78
N CYS A 71 0.30 7.54 -2.30
CA CYS A 71 0.55 7.87 -0.88
C CYS A 71 0.18 9.33 -0.57
N GLY A 72 0.06 9.65 0.73
CA GLY A 72 -0.15 11.04 1.17
C GLY A 72 -1.61 11.51 1.09
N ILE A 73 -2.56 10.57 0.97
CA ILE A 73 -3.96 10.87 1.26
C ILE A 73 -4.09 11.16 2.76
N SER A 74 -4.35 12.41 3.09
CA SER A 74 -4.77 12.76 4.44
C SER A 74 -6.08 12.01 4.71
N LEU A 75 -6.16 11.27 5.83
CA LEU A 75 -7.47 10.84 6.35
C LEU A 75 -8.35 12.10 6.36
N PRO A 76 -9.56 12.08 5.78
CA PRO A 76 -10.44 13.25 5.87
C PRO A 76 -10.56 13.58 7.35
N GLU A 77 -10.11 14.78 7.74
CA GLU A 77 -10.20 15.26 9.11
C GLU A 77 -11.67 15.16 9.51
N GLY A 78 -11.96 14.20 10.39
CA GLY A 78 -13.26 14.04 11.03
C GLY A 78 -13.43 15.01 12.18
#